data_AF-A0A2V5P5F1-F1
#
_entry.id   AF-A0A2V5P5F1-F1
#
_cell.length_a   1.000
_cell.length_b   1.000
_cell.length_c   1.000
_cell.angle_alpha   90.00
_cell.angle_beta   90.00
_cell.angle_gamma   90.00
#
_symmetry.space_group_name_H-M   'P 1'
#
loop_
_entity.id
_entity.type
_entity.pdbx_description
1 polymer ?
#
loop_
_entity_poly.entity_id
_entity_poly.type
_entity_poly.pdbx_seq_one_letter_code
_entity_poly.pdbx_strand_id
1 'polypeptide(L)' 'GAWDGDPDRHIISYQTAIGQALLGHKAGEVVALPNGEFEIVSIEPAPVDKPAPEPVSEAEPASV' A
#
# COMPACT_ATOMS: atom_id res chain seq x y z
N GLY A 1 -1.67 -5.38 -1.25
CA GLY A 1 -1.92 -6.75 -0.77
C GLY A 1 -2.31 -6.74 0.69
N ALA A 2 -2.65 -7.91 1.26
CA ALA A 2 -3.19 -8.00 2.63
C ALA A 2 -2.17 -7.54 3.69
N TRP A 3 -0.87 -7.70 3.37
CA TRP A 3 0.26 -7.43 4.26
C TRP A 3 1.12 -6.25 3.80
N ASP A 4 0.75 -5.56 2.72
CA ASP A 4 1.58 -4.50 2.12
C ASP A 4 1.37 -3.13 2.81
N GLY A 5 0.96 -3.12 4.07
CA GLY A 5 0.83 -1.86 4.82
C GLY A 5 2.21 -1.33 5.20
N ASP A 6 2.55 -0.12 4.76
CA ASP A 6 3.82 0.53 5.04
C ASP A 6 3.59 2.03 5.28
N PRO A 7 3.64 2.52 6.53
CA PRO A 7 3.37 3.92 6.85
C PRO A 7 4.45 4.87 6.33
N ASP A 8 5.70 4.41 6.25
CA ASP A 8 6.84 5.21 5.76
C ASP A 8 6.73 5.45 4.25
N ARG A 9 6.13 4.49 3.53
CA ARG A 9 5.84 4.58 2.10
C ARG A 9 4.41 5.06 1.77
N HIS A 10 3.62 5.40 2.80
CA HIS A 10 2.21 5.78 2.68
C HIS A 10 1.33 4.73 1.96
N ILE A 11 1.63 3.44 2.18
CA ILE A 11 0.87 2.32 1.60
C ILE A 11 -0.10 1.78 2.64
N ILE A 12 -1.37 1.66 2.24
CA ILE A 12 -2.43 1.12 3.08
C ILE A 12 -2.84 -0.26 2.53
N SER A 13 -2.97 -1.25 3.42
CA SER A 13 -3.50 -2.56 3.04
C SER A 13 -4.96 -2.45 2.60
N TYR A 14 -5.32 -3.17 1.53
CA TYR A 14 -6.69 -3.19 1.00
C TYR A 14 -7.69 -3.74 2.03
N GLN A 15 -7.24 -4.51 3.03
CA GLN A 15 -8.11 -5.07 4.07
C GLN A 15 -8.52 -4.06 5.16
N THR A 16 -7.88 -2.89 5.20
CA THR A 16 -8.28 -1.82 6.13
C THR A 16 -9.64 -1.24 5.76
N ALA A 17 -10.34 -0.62 6.72
CA ALA A 17 -11.63 0.02 6.46
C ALA A 17 -11.55 1.09 5.35
N ILE A 18 -10.49 1.90 5.36
CA ILE A 18 -10.24 2.91 4.32
C ILE A 18 -9.87 2.25 2.98
N GLY A 19 -9.07 1.19 2.99
CA GLY A 19 -8.69 0.44 1.78
C GLY A 19 -9.90 -0.20 1.10
N GLN A 20 -10.82 -0.77 1.88
CA GLN A 20 -12.09 -1.31 1.38
C GLN A 20 -13.00 -0.19 0.85
N ALA A 21 -13.12 0.92 1.58
CA ALA A 21 -13.97 2.05 1.19
C ALA A 21 -13.54 2.75 -0.11
N LEU A 22 -12.25 2.67 -0.47
CA LEU A 22 -11.72 3.25 -1.71
C LEU A 22 -11.71 2.27 -2.89
N LEU A 23 -11.86 0.96 -2.65
CA LEU A 23 -11.70 -0.05 -3.69
C LEU A 23 -12.84 0.00 -4.72
N GLY A 24 -12.49 0.18 -5.98
CA GLY A 24 -13.45 0.20 -7.10
C GLY A 24 -14.10 1.56 -7.38
N HIS A 25 -13.82 2.57 -6.56
CA HIS A 25 -14.30 3.93 -6.75
C HIS A 25 -13.45 4.73 -7.75
N LYS A 26 -13.99 5.85 -8.21
CA LYS A 26 -13.36 6.77 -9.19
C LYS A 26 -13.10 8.14 -8.57
N ALA A 27 -12.19 8.90 -9.18
CA ALA A 27 -12.01 10.31 -8.84
C ALA A 27 -13.32 11.09 -9.06
N GLY A 28 -13.64 12.01 -8.15
CA GLY A 28 -14.88 12.78 -8.07
C GLY A 28 -16.02 12.09 -7.29
N GLU A 29 -15.85 10.83 -6.89
CA GLU A 29 -16.84 10.14 -6.04
C GLU A 29 -16.60 10.44 -4.55
N VAL A 30 -17.69 10.47 -3.78
CA VAL A 30 -17.65 10.64 -2.33
C VAL A 30 -17.77 9.27 -1.65
N VAL A 31 -16.86 8.99 -0.73
CA VAL A 31 -16.82 7.76 0.07
C VAL A 31 -17.08 8.07 1.54
N ALA A 32 -17.79 7.17 2.22
CA ALA A 32 -18.06 7.28 3.65
C ALA A 32 -16.99 6.51 4.45
N LEU A 33 -16.39 7.20 5.41
CA LEU A 33 -15.46 6.65 6.40
C LEU A 33 -16.04 6.82 7.81
N PRO A 34 -15.51 6.13 8.83
CA PRO A 34 -16.04 6.21 10.20
C PRO A 34 -16.09 7.63 10.79
N ASN A 35 -15.28 8.54 10.25
CA ASN A 35 -15.15 9.92 10.71
C ASN A 35 -15.80 10.95 9.77
N GLY A 36 -16.50 10.54 8.70
CA GLY A 36 -17.22 11.45 7.80
C GLY A 36 -17.21 11.03 6.34
N GLU A 37 -17.66 11.93 5.47
CA GLU A 37 -17.68 11.74 4.02
C GLU A 37 -16.52 12.52 3.37
N PHE A 38 -15.87 11.89 2.39
CA PHE A 38 -14.67 12.42 1.73
C PHE A 38 -14.76 12.22 0.22
N GLU A 39 -14.37 13.23 -0.55
CA GLU A 39 -14.28 13.15 -2.01
C GLU A 39 -12.90 12.62 -2.45
N ILE A 40 -12.89 11.70 -3.40
CA ILE A 40 -11.67 11.22 -4.04
C ILE A 40 -11.22 12.26 -5.07
N VAL A 41 -10.26 13.11 -4.70
CA VAL A 41 -9.80 14.19 -5.58
C VAL A 41 -9.01 13.67 -6.79
N SER A 42 -8.18 12.64 -6.62
CA SER A 42 -7.38 12.06 -7.71
C SER A 42 -7.02 10.60 -7.44
N ILE A 43 -6.75 9.84 -8.52
CA ILE A 43 -6.26 8.46 -8.49
C ILE A 43 -5.09 8.36 -9.48
N GLU A 44 -3.90 8.09 -8.96
CA GLU A 44 -2.68 7.89 -9.76
C GLU A 44 -2.20 6.44 -9.57
N PRO A 45 -1.76 5.76 -10.65
CA PRO A 45 -1.20 4.42 -10.52
C PRO A 45 0.07 4.47 -9.67
N ALA A 46 0.14 3.58 -8.68
CA ALA A 46 1.33 3.45 -7.87
C ALA A 46 2.54 3.07 -8.76
N PRO A 47 3.76 3.56 -8.44
CA PRO A 47 4.97 3.10 -9.09
C PRO A 47 5.09 1.58 -9.00
N VAL A 48 5.70 0.95 -10.01
CA VAL A 48 5.98 -0.49 -9.97
C VAL A 48 6.76 -0.79 -8.70
N ASP A 49 6.22 -1.69 -7.88
CA ASP A 49 6.85 -2.11 -6.63
C ASP A 49 8.10 -2.92 -6.99
N LYS A 50 9.26 -2.24 -6.97
CA LYS A 50 10.54 -2.91 -7.03
C LYS A 50 10.92 -3.25 -5.60
N PRO A 51 11.15 -4.53 -5.27
CA PRO A 51 11.78 -4.85 -3.99
C PRO A 51 13.06 -4.03 -3.89
N ALA A 52 13.28 -3.39 -2.74
CA ALA A 52 14.57 -2.79 -2.44
C ALA A 52 15.64 -3.87 -2.68
N PRO A 53 16.81 -3.54 -3.27
CA PRO A 53 17.88 -4.51 -3.39
C PRO A 53 18.15 -5.04 -1.98
N GLU A 54 17.88 -6.32 -1.79
CA GLU A 54 18.18 -6.99 -0.52
C GLU A 54 19.67 -6.73 -0.25
N PRO A 55 20.05 -6.26 0.96
CA PRO A 55 21.46 -6.27 1.31
C PRO A 55 21.89 -7.73 1.23
N VAL A 56 22.69 -8.05 0.22
CA VAL A 56 23.33 -9.35 0.07
C VAL A 56 24.15 -9.59 1.32
N SER A 57 23.57 -10.27 2.30
CA SER A 57 24.27 -10.70 3.50
C SER A 57 25.11 -11.90 3.11
N GLU A 58 26.33 -11.61 2.67
CA GLU A 58 27.38 -12.60 2.44
C GLU A 58 27.83 -13.16 3.81
N ALA A 59 27.21 -14.26 4.23
CA ALA A 59 27.62 -15.09 5.37
C ALA A 59 27.10 -16.52 5.10
N GLU A 60 27.87 -17.60 5.06
CA GLU A 60 29.28 -17.93 5.30
C GLU A 60 29.61 -19.18 4.45
N PRO A 61 30.87 -19.44 4.06
CA PRO A 61 31.24 -20.72 3.46
C PRO A 61 31.12 -21.83 4.51
N ALA A 62 30.26 -22.81 4.27
CA ALA A 62 30.28 -24.06 5.02
C ALA A 62 31.62 -24.77 4.73
N SER A 63 32.57 -24.63 5.66
CA SER A 63 33.85 -25.33 5.66
C SER A 63 33.77 -26.59 6.54
N VAL A 64 34.23 -27.70 5.93
CA VAL A 64 34.61 -29.03 6.48
C VAL A 64 33.48 -30.02 6.76
#